data_AF-B1JZN2-F1
#
_entry.id   AF-B1JZN2-F1
#
_cell.length_a   1.000
_cell.length_b   1.000
_cell.length_c   1.000
_cell.angle_alpha   90.00
_cell.angle_beta   90.00
_cell.angle_gamma   90.00
#
_symmetry.space_group_name_H-M   'P 1'
#
loop_
_entity.id
_entity.type
_entity.pdbx_description
1 polymer ?
#
loop_
_entity_poly.entity_id
_entity_poly.type
_entity_poly.pdbx_seq_one_letter_code
_entity_poly.pdbx_strand_id
1 'polypeptide(L)'
;MRTLFWELVAGVTGVLVVATVIGAILGARSGGTSATIVNLNQRIRAWWAMIAIMAVAIGLGNNVTYLVFALLSYLTLREFITLTPTTASDHTTLFIAFFIAIPVQYLLLGINWYGMYSIFVPVHLFFAMSLVSALTQDTRDFLSRNAKINWALMVCVYGLSHAPAVLILDIPRYAGQNALLLFFFLFVVQISDVLQYVVGKLFGRRKIAPQLSPSKTIEGFVGGGLLATLCGASLYRVTPFSFGAAFGISLAIVIAGFVGGLVLSAVKRSLGTKDWGSMIAGHGGMLDRVDSICFAAPVFFHLVRYLYV
;
A
#
# COMPACT_ATOMS: atom_id res chain seq x y z
N MET A 1 -14.41 7.39 21.68
CA MET A 1 -13.21 7.11 20.85
C MET A 1 -13.26 5.71 20.25
N ARG A 2 -13.28 4.62 21.06
CA ARG A 2 -13.68 3.29 20.57
C ARG A 2 -15.05 3.31 19.90
N THR A 3 -16.03 4.01 20.47
CA THR A 3 -17.39 4.17 19.93
C THR A 3 -17.43 4.76 18.52
N LEU A 4 -16.85 5.95 18.31
CA LEU A 4 -16.78 6.61 16.99
C LEU A 4 -16.07 5.75 15.93
N PHE A 5 -15.00 5.05 16.31
CA PHE A 5 -14.33 4.11 15.42
C PHE A 5 -15.26 2.95 15.04
N TRP A 6 -15.92 2.32 16.02
CA TRP A 6 -16.86 1.23 15.76
C TRP A 6 -18.08 1.68 14.95
N GLU A 7 -18.53 2.93 15.11
CA GLU A 7 -19.57 3.54 14.27
C GLU A 7 -19.10 3.71 12.82
N LEU A 8 -17.87 4.20 12.60
CA LEU A 8 -17.28 4.30 11.27
C LEU A 8 -17.10 2.92 10.63
N VAL A 9 -16.55 1.95 11.37
CA VAL A 9 -16.42 0.57 10.90
C VAL A 9 -17.78 -0.02 10.60
N ALA A 10 -18.78 0.16 11.45
CA ALA A 10 -20.14 -0.32 11.21
C ALA A 10 -20.74 0.30 9.95
N GLY A 11 -20.57 1.62 9.75
CA GLY A 11 -21.00 2.31 8.55
C GLY A 11 -20.32 1.78 7.28
N VAL A 12 -19.00 1.65 7.29
CA VAL A 12 -18.25 1.07 6.15
C VAL A 12 -18.64 -0.39 5.93
N THR A 13 -18.80 -1.17 7.01
CA THR A 13 -19.23 -2.58 6.95
C THR A 13 -20.61 -2.70 6.31
N GLY A 14 -21.57 -1.84 6.69
CA GLY A 14 -22.89 -1.80 6.08
C GLY A 14 -22.83 -1.53 4.58
N VAL A 15 -22.05 -0.53 4.16
CA VAL A 15 -21.81 -0.22 2.75
C VAL A 15 -21.17 -1.40 2.02
N LEU A 16 -20.20 -2.08 2.63
CA LEU A 16 -19.53 -3.24 2.04
C LEU A 16 -20.42 -4.47 1.93
N VAL A 17 -21.31 -4.71 2.89
CA VAL A 17 -22.30 -5.80 2.79
C VAL A 17 -23.19 -5.55 1.58
N VAL A 18 -23.72 -4.33 1.43
CA VAL A 18 -24.54 -3.94 0.26
C VAL A 18 -23.74 -4.09 -1.03
N ALA A 19 -22.50 -3.59 -1.08
CA ALA A 19 -21.64 -3.72 -2.25
C ALA A 19 -21.33 -5.18 -2.59
N THR A 20 -21.10 -6.03 -1.59
CA THR A 20 -20.84 -7.47 -1.75
C THR A 20 -22.07 -8.18 -2.33
N VAL A 21 -23.27 -7.86 -1.84
CA VAL A 21 -24.52 -8.41 -2.35
C VAL A 21 -24.75 -7.98 -3.80
N ILE A 22 -24.60 -6.69 -4.11
CA ILE A 22 -24.73 -6.18 -5.49
C ILE A 22 -23.71 -6.86 -6.40
N GLY A 23 -22.45 -6.94 -5.97
CA GLY A 23 -21.38 -7.60 -6.72
C GLY A 23 -21.62 -9.09 -6.96
N ALA A 24 -22.22 -9.79 -6.00
CA ALA A 24 -22.63 -11.19 -6.15
C ALA A 24 -23.80 -11.35 -7.12
N ILE A 25 -24.82 -10.49 -7.05
CA ILE A 25 -25.97 -10.49 -7.97
C ILE A 25 -25.51 -10.23 -9.40
N LEU A 26 -24.64 -9.22 -9.61
CA LEU A 26 -24.07 -8.92 -10.92
C LEU A 26 -23.20 -10.08 -11.44
N GLY A 27 -22.44 -10.74 -10.56
CA GLY A 27 -21.65 -11.92 -10.88
C GLY A 27 -22.52 -13.09 -11.36
N ALA A 28 -23.60 -13.37 -10.64
CA ALA A 28 -24.56 -14.42 -11.00
C ALA A 28 -25.27 -14.11 -12.33
N ARG A 29 -25.71 -12.86 -12.54
CA ARG A 29 -26.38 -12.43 -13.78
C ARG A 29 -25.47 -12.46 -15.01
N SER A 30 -24.16 -12.29 -14.85
CA SER A 30 -23.19 -12.33 -15.94
C SER A 30 -22.56 -13.70 -16.17
N GLY A 31 -22.96 -14.73 -15.40
CA GLY A 31 -22.36 -16.06 -15.45
C GLY A 31 -20.86 -16.08 -15.11
N GLY A 32 -20.35 -15.07 -14.40
CA GLY A 32 -18.94 -14.98 -14.01
C GLY A 32 -17.94 -14.65 -15.13
N THR A 33 -18.40 -14.36 -16.35
CA THR A 33 -17.50 -14.12 -17.51
C THR A 33 -17.03 -12.68 -17.63
N SER A 34 -17.70 -11.73 -16.98
CA SER A 34 -17.33 -10.31 -17.07
C SER A 34 -16.12 -9.98 -16.20
N ALA A 35 -14.97 -9.75 -16.85
CA ALA A 35 -13.74 -9.30 -16.20
C ALA A 35 -13.93 -8.02 -15.34
N THR A 36 -14.86 -7.15 -15.72
CA THR A 36 -15.18 -5.93 -14.97
C THR A 36 -15.78 -6.23 -13.60
N ILE A 37 -16.69 -7.20 -13.53
CA ILE A 37 -17.38 -7.60 -12.29
C ILE A 37 -16.42 -8.36 -11.39
N VAL A 38 -15.57 -9.22 -11.96
CA VAL A 38 -14.51 -9.92 -11.22
C VAL A 38 -13.57 -8.91 -10.55
N ASN A 39 -13.12 -7.89 -11.29
CA ASN A 39 -12.24 -6.86 -10.73
C ASN A 39 -12.92 -6.02 -9.64
N LEU A 40 -14.21 -5.68 -9.82
CA LEU A 40 -14.99 -4.97 -8.80
C LEU A 40 -15.11 -5.80 -7.51
N ASN A 41 -15.42 -7.09 -7.63
CA ASN A 41 -15.52 -8.00 -6.48
C ASN A 41 -14.18 -8.20 -5.77
N GLN A 42 -13.07 -8.21 -6.51
CA GLN A 42 -11.72 -8.25 -5.92
C GLN A 42 -11.45 -7.01 -5.06
N ARG A 43 -11.84 -5.82 -5.52
CA ARG A 43 -11.72 -4.57 -4.75
C ARG A 43 -12.57 -4.61 -3.48
N ILE A 44 -13.81 -5.11 -3.55
CA ILE A 44 -14.66 -5.28 -2.36
C ILE A 44 -14.03 -6.22 -1.34
N ARG A 45 -13.40 -7.33 -1.78
CA ARG A 45 -12.67 -8.23 -0.87
C ARG A 45 -11.46 -7.56 -0.23
N ALA A 46 -10.76 -6.68 -0.94
CA ALA A 46 -9.65 -5.90 -0.38
C ALA A 46 -10.13 -4.97 0.74
N TRP A 47 -11.31 -4.36 0.61
CA TRP A 47 -11.93 -3.58 1.68
C TRP A 47 -12.24 -4.42 2.93
N TRP A 48 -12.74 -5.65 2.76
CA TRP A 48 -12.92 -6.56 3.90
C TRP A 48 -11.61 -6.88 4.61
N ALA A 49 -10.52 -7.09 3.85
CA ALA A 49 -9.19 -7.28 4.43
C ALA A 49 -8.72 -6.04 5.20
N MET A 50 -8.98 -4.83 4.69
CA MET A 50 -8.68 -3.58 5.39
C MET A 50 -9.42 -3.49 6.74
N ILE A 51 -10.72 -3.80 6.76
CA ILE A 51 -11.49 -3.81 8.02
C ILE A 51 -10.89 -4.81 9.00
N ALA A 52 -10.48 -5.99 8.55
CA ALA A 52 -9.83 -6.98 9.39
C ALA A 52 -8.51 -6.45 9.98
N ILE A 53 -7.65 -5.85 9.15
CA ILE A 53 -6.39 -5.22 9.61
C ILE A 53 -6.69 -4.12 10.63
N MET A 54 -7.72 -3.30 10.40
CA MET A 54 -8.08 -2.22 11.31
C MET A 54 -8.65 -2.73 12.65
N ALA A 55 -9.49 -3.76 12.60
CA ALA A 55 -10.03 -4.41 13.78
C ALA A 55 -8.91 -5.00 14.64
N VAL A 56 -7.90 -5.62 14.00
CA VAL A 56 -6.69 -6.09 14.67
C VAL A 56 -5.90 -4.93 15.28
N ALA A 57 -5.72 -3.83 14.54
CA ALA A 57 -4.95 -2.67 15.01
C ALA A 57 -5.52 -2.06 16.29
N ILE A 58 -6.85 -2.01 16.40
CA ILE A 58 -7.52 -1.40 17.55
C ILE A 58 -7.82 -2.41 18.67
N GLY A 59 -8.04 -3.67 18.30
CA GLY A 59 -8.35 -4.74 19.24
C GLY A 59 -7.13 -5.22 20.01
N LEU A 60 -5.98 -5.35 19.35
CA LEU A 60 -4.79 -6.04 19.89
C LEU A 60 -3.58 -5.12 20.12
N GLY A 61 -3.68 -3.85 19.74
CA GLY A 61 -2.66 -2.83 19.97
C GLY A 61 -1.57 -2.76 18.89
N ASN A 62 -0.73 -1.73 19.00
CA ASN A 62 0.23 -1.33 17.96
C ASN A 62 1.22 -2.45 17.59
N ASN A 63 1.71 -3.22 18.56
CA ASN A 63 2.66 -4.30 18.33
C ASN A 63 2.11 -5.35 17.35
N VAL A 64 0.83 -5.69 17.47
CA VAL A 64 0.20 -6.66 16.56
C VAL A 64 0.02 -6.05 15.17
N THR A 65 -0.29 -4.75 15.06
CA THR A 65 -0.30 -4.06 13.76
C THR A 65 1.07 -4.12 13.09
N TYR A 66 2.15 -3.88 13.82
CA TYR A 66 3.51 -3.96 13.29
C TYR A 66 3.82 -5.37 12.79
N LEU A 67 3.42 -6.40 13.52
CA LEU A 67 3.59 -7.80 13.09
C LEU A 67 2.79 -8.13 11.82
N VAL A 68 1.54 -7.66 11.72
CA VAL A 68 0.72 -7.85 10.51
C VAL A 68 1.37 -7.20 9.30
N PHE A 69 1.82 -5.95 9.42
CA PHE A 69 2.50 -5.26 8.33
C PHE A 69 3.88 -5.87 8.02
N ALA A 70 4.61 -6.39 9.03
CA ALA A 70 5.84 -7.15 8.81
C ALA A 70 5.59 -8.42 7.98
N LEU A 71 4.51 -9.15 8.27
CA LEU A 71 4.10 -10.31 7.47
C LEU A 71 3.70 -9.89 6.05
N LEU A 72 2.97 -8.78 5.88
CA LEU A 72 2.65 -8.25 4.56
C LEU A 72 3.92 -7.85 3.78
N SER A 73 4.90 -7.22 4.43
CA SER A 73 6.21 -6.91 3.84
C SER A 73 6.94 -8.18 3.40
N TYR A 74 6.90 -9.23 4.22
CA TYR A 74 7.49 -10.53 3.87
C TYR A 74 6.81 -11.14 2.64
N LEU A 75 5.48 -11.18 2.62
CA LEU A 75 4.72 -11.77 1.51
C LEU A 75 4.91 -11.00 0.20
N THR A 76 4.89 -9.67 0.26
CA THR A 76 5.10 -8.81 -0.91
C THR A 76 6.53 -8.87 -1.43
N LEU A 77 7.53 -8.84 -0.54
CA LEU A 77 8.92 -8.99 -0.93
C LEU A 77 9.16 -10.37 -1.57
N ARG A 78 8.53 -11.42 -1.04
CA ARG A 78 8.60 -12.77 -1.64
C ARG A 78 8.06 -12.79 -3.06
N GLU A 79 6.87 -12.24 -3.29
CA GLU A 79 6.30 -12.17 -4.65
C GLU A 79 7.18 -11.35 -5.59
N PHE A 80 7.71 -10.23 -5.12
CA PHE A 80 8.62 -9.38 -5.88
C PHE A 80 9.87 -10.15 -6.34
N ILE A 81 10.56 -10.78 -5.39
CA ILE A 81 11.82 -11.48 -5.64
C ILE A 81 11.60 -12.72 -6.50
N THR A 82 10.48 -13.45 -6.34
CA THR A 82 10.17 -14.62 -7.18
C THR A 82 10.07 -14.26 -8.66
N LEU A 83 9.60 -13.06 -9.01
CA LEU A 83 9.54 -12.60 -10.40
C LEU A 83 10.81 -11.90 -10.88
N THR A 84 11.76 -11.66 -9.97
CA THR A 84 13.01 -10.98 -10.27
C THR A 84 14.10 -12.02 -10.50
N PRO A 85 14.79 -12.02 -11.66
CA PRO A 85 15.91 -12.93 -11.90
C PRO A 85 17.00 -12.72 -10.83
N THR A 86 17.27 -13.77 -10.05
CA THR A 86 18.29 -13.80 -9.00
C THR A 86 19.24 -14.98 -9.23
N THR A 87 20.44 -14.87 -8.67
CA THR A 87 21.52 -15.88 -8.79
C THR A 87 21.87 -16.46 -7.43
N ALA A 88 22.61 -17.58 -7.41
CA ALA A 88 23.08 -18.19 -6.17
C ALA A 88 23.93 -17.22 -5.32
N SER A 89 24.66 -16.32 -5.97
CA SER A 89 25.45 -15.25 -5.33
C SER A 89 24.59 -14.25 -4.57
N ASP A 90 23.29 -14.14 -4.89
CA ASP A 90 22.39 -13.22 -4.20
C ASP A 90 21.77 -13.83 -2.93
N HIS A 91 21.96 -15.13 -2.65
CA HIS A 91 21.30 -15.81 -1.52
C HIS A 91 21.60 -15.16 -0.16
N THR A 92 22.85 -14.77 0.10
CA THR A 92 23.21 -14.06 1.35
C THR A 92 22.51 -12.71 1.44
N THR A 93 22.47 -11.97 0.34
CA THR A 93 21.80 -10.66 0.24
C THR A 93 20.30 -10.80 0.47
N LEU A 94 19.67 -11.84 -0.11
CA LEU A 94 18.26 -12.16 0.11
C LEU A 94 18.00 -12.61 1.55
N PHE A 95 18.88 -13.40 2.15
CA PHE A 95 18.77 -13.79 3.56
C PHE A 95 18.72 -12.55 4.46
N ILE A 96 19.63 -11.59 4.24
CA ILE A 96 19.63 -10.31 4.96
C ILE A 96 18.32 -9.56 4.71
N ALA A 97 17.85 -9.48 3.46
CA ALA A 97 16.60 -8.79 3.11
C ALA A 97 15.37 -9.36 3.82
N PHE A 98 15.23 -10.69 3.91
CA PHE A 98 14.06 -11.32 4.53
C PHE A 98 14.15 -11.43 6.05
N PHE A 99 15.31 -11.82 6.58
CA PHE A 99 15.45 -12.22 7.99
C PHE A 99 16.10 -11.17 8.88
N ILE A 100 16.72 -10.13 8.29
CA ILE A 100 17.32 -9.03 9.06
C ILE A 100 16.57 -7.73 8.78
N ALA A 101 16.43 -7.34 7.51
CA ALA A 101 15.86 -6.04 7.15
C ALA A 101 14.41 -5.88 7.64
N ILE A 102 13.55 -6.89 7.45
CA ILE A 102 12.15 -6.83 7.89
C ILE A 102 12.08 -6.77 9.44
N PRO A 103 12.63 -7.72 10.22
CA PRO A 103 12.51 -7.65 11.67
C PRO A 103 13.11 -6.36 12.26
N VAL A 104 14.28 -5.93 11.77
CA VAL A 104 14.94 -4.72 12.27
C VAL A 104 14.11 -3.47 11.93
N GLN A 105 13.59 -3.32 10.71
CA GLN A 105 12.77 -2.16 10.33
C GLN A 105 11.53 -2.01 11.24
N TYR A 106 10.83 -3.11 11.53
CA TYR A 106 9.65 -3.07 12.40
C TYR A 106 9.98 -3.00 13.89
N LEU A 107 11.15 -3.52 14.30
CA LEU A 107 11.66 -3.36 15.66
C LEU A 107 12.05 -1.91 15.94
N LEU A 108 12.74 -1.24 15.01
CA LEU A 108 13.07 0.19 15.09
C LEU A 108 11.81 1.04 15.25
N LEU A 109 10.73 0.64 14.56
CA LEU A 109 9.42 1.26 14.74
C LEU A 109 8.85 0.98 16.14
N GLY A 110 8.92 -0.25 16.63
CA GLY A 110 8.42 -0.64 17.95
C GLY A 110 9.13 0.05 19.13
N ILE A 111 10.43 0.33 19.01
CA ILE A 111 11.20 1.10 20.01
C ILE A 111 11.11 2.62 19.82
N ASN A 112 10.32 3.10 18.85
CA ASN A 112 10.13 4.51 18.50
C ASN A 112 11.42 5.24 18.09
N TRP A 113 12.43 4.54 17.55
CA TRP A 113 13.67 5.16 17.11
C TRP A 113 13.55 5.70 15.68
N TYR A 114 12.80 6.81 15.54
CA TYR A 114 12.48 7.40 14.25
C TYR A 114 13.70 7.71 13.37
N GLY A 115 14.73 8.33 13.94
CA GLY A 115 15.93 8.72 13.19
C GLY A 115 16.53 7.53 12.45
N MET A 116 16.78 6.43 13.18
CA MET A 116 17.30 5.20 12.61
C MET A 116 16.30 4.53 11.66
N TYR A 117 15.02 4.43 12.04
CA TYR A 117 13.95 3.86 11.20
C TYR A 117 13.89 4.50 9.80
N SER A 118 14.01 5.82 9.71
CA SER A 118 13.91 6.57 8.45
C SER A 118 15.12 6.37 7.53
N ILE A 119 16.31 6.12 8.08
CA ILE A 119 17.55 5.97 7.30
C ILE A 119 17.99 4.51 7.14
N PHE A 120 17.41 3.58 7.90
CA PHE A 120 17.86 2.18 7.95
C PHE A 120 17.83 1.49 6.59
N VAL A 121 16.69 1.48 5.90
CA VAL A 121 16.59 0.90 4.56
C VAL A 121 17.33 1.73 3.50
N PRO A 122 17.03 3.04 3.33
CA PRO A 122 17.57 3.81 2.20
C PRO A 122 19.07 4.10 2.30
N VAL A 123 19.65 4.10 3.49
CA VAL A 123 21.08 4.40 3.69
C VAL A 123 21.84 3.17 4.15
N HIS A 124 21.51 2.63 5.34
CA HIS A 124 22.34 1.59 5.95
C HIS A 124 22.27 0.26 5.20
N LEU A 125 21.07 -0.25 4.92
CA LEU A 125 20.89 -1.48 4.17
C LEU A 125 21.33 -1.33 2.72
N PHE A 126 21.09 -0.18 2.11
CA PHE A 126 21.57 0.09 0.75
C PHE A 126 23.07 -0.21 0.63
N PHE A 127 23.91 0.44 1.46
CA PHE A 127 25.34 0.21 1.43
C PHE A 127 25.76 -1.17 1.95
N ALA A 128 25.13 -1.66 3.03
CA ALA A 128 25.47 -2.96 3.59
C ALA A 128 25.20 -4.11 2.60
N MET A 129 24.09 -4.06 1.88
CA MET A 129 23.73 -5.08 0.90
C MET A 129 24.57 -4.99 -0.37
N SER A 130 24.94 -3.77 -0.82
CA SER A 130 25.91 -3.60 -1.90
C SER A 130 27.28 -4.15 -1.51
N LEU A 131 27.73 -3.94 -0.27
CA LEU A 131 28.97 -4.53 0.23
C LEU A 131 28.90 -6.06 0.28
N VAL A 132 27.85 -6.63 0.89
CA VAL A 132 27.68 -8.09 0.99
C VAL A 132 27.63 -8.73 -0.40
N SER A 133 26.90 -8.12 -1.34
CA SER A 133 26.88 -8.59 -2.73
C SER A 133 28.28 -8.51 -3.36
N ALA A 134 29.06 -7.45 -3.12
CA ALA A 134 30.42 -7.31 -3.66
C ALA A 134 31.39 -8.35 -3.09
N LEU A 135 31.22 -8.73 -1.82
CA LEU A 135 32.03 -9.76 -1.16
C LEU A 135 31.82 -11.16 -1.75
N THR A 136 30.74 -11.40 -2.50
CA THR A 136 30.54 -12.66 -3.24
C THR A 136 31.43 -12.79 -4.48
N GLN A 137 32.12 -11.71 -4.86
CA GLN A 137 33.00 -11.62 -6.04
C GLN A 137 32.32 -11.91 -7.39
N ASP A 138 30.98 -11.99 -7.43
CA ASP A 138 30.23 -12.17 -8.67
C ASP A 138 29.93 -10.80 -9.32
N THR A 139 30.66 -10.47 -10.38
CA THR A 139 30.55 -9.18 -11.07
C THR A 139 29.47 -9.15 -12.16
N ARG A 140 28.88 -10.30 -12.52
CA ARG A 140 27.90 -10.39 -13.62
C ARG A 140 26.65 -9.60 -13.28
N ASP A 141 26.26 -8.64 -14.11
CA ASP A 141 25.08 -7.80 -13.87
C ASP A 141 25.01 -7.19 -12.46
N PHE A 142 26.16 -6.99 -11.80
CA PHE A 142 26.25 -6.67 -10.37
C PHE A 142 25.34 -5.50 -9.97
N LEU A 143 25.43 -4.40 -10.72
CA LEU A 143 24.60 -3.21 -10.49
C LEU A 143 23.11 -3.51 -10.69
N SER A 144 22.75 -4.27 -11.71
CA SER A 144 21.35 -4.61 -12.02
C SER A 144 20.75 -5.49 -10.93
N ARG A 145 21.45 -6.54 -10.48
CA ARG A 145 21.00 -7.43 -9.39
C ARG A 145 20.85 -6.64 -8.09
N ASN A 146 21.87 -5.86 -7.74
CA ASN A 146 21.87 -5.07 -6.51
C ASN A 146 20.77 -4.00 -6.51
N ALA A 147 20.60 -3.27 -7.62
CA ALA A 147 19.55 -2.27 -7.77
C ALA A 147 18.15 -2.89 -7.63
N LYS A 148 17.90 -4.06 -8.24
CA LYS A 148 16.60 -4.75 -8.15
C LYS A 148 16.25 -5.13 -6.70
N ILE A 149 17.19 -5.71 -5.94
CA ILE A 149 16.95 -6.11 -4.55
C ILE A 149 16.76 -4.88 -3.65
N ASN A 150 17.61 -3.86 -3.78
CA ASN A 150 17.48 -2.62 -3.03
C ASN A 150 16.16 -1.89 -3.34
N TRP A 151 15.75 -1.88 -4.61
CA TRP A 151 14.48 -1.29 -5.02
C TRP A 151 13.28 -2.07 -4.46
N ALA A 152 13.35 -3.40 -4.47
CA ALA A 152 12.33 -4.26 -3.84
C ALA A 152 12.17 -3.97 -2.34
N LEU A 153 13.28 -3.78 -1.61
CA LEU A 153 13.24 -3.40 -0.20
C LEU A 153 12.64 -2.00 0.02
N MET A 154 12.98 -1.04 -0.83
CA MET A 154 12.40 0.31 -0.75
C MET A 154 10.89 0.29 -0.90
N VAL A 155 10.34 -0.54 -1.80
CA VAL A 155 8.90 -0.61 -2.01
C VAL A 155 8.22 -1.48 -0.95
N CYS A 156 8.64 -2.74 -0.81
CA CYS A 156 7.93 -3.76 -0.03
C CYS A 156 8.17 -3.67 1.48
N VAL A 157 9.32 -3.12 1.90
CA VAL A 157 9.68 -3.03 3.33
C VAL A 157 9.61 -1.58 3.79
N TYR A 158 10.40 -0.68 3.22
CA TYR A 158 10.40 0.73 3.62
C TYR A 158 9.04 1.37 3.38
N GLY A 159 8.54 1.31 2.14
CA GLY A 159 7.25 1.87 1.75
C GLY A 159 6.09 1.39 2.61
N LEU A 160 5.95 0.06 2.72
CA LEU A 160 4.86 -0.54 3.47
C LEU A 160 4.95 -0.32 4.99
N SER A 161 6.16 -0.28 5.56
CA SER A 161 6.35 -0.01 7.00
C SER A 161 5.91 1.39 7.42
N HIS A 162 5.82 2.35 6.49
CA HIS A 162 5.35 3.71 6.80
C HIS A 162 3.85 3.78 7.04
N ALA A 163 3.08 2.77 6.61
CA ALA A 163 1.65 2.72 6.87
C ALA A 163 1.39 2.61 8.38
N PRO A 164 1.89 1.59 9.10
CA PRO A 164 1.72 1.52 10.55
C PRO A 164 2.60 2.50 11.32
N ALA A 165 3.61 3.14 10.69
CA ALA A 165 4.45 4.12 11.35
C ALA A 165 3.66 5.35 11.84
N VAL A 166 2.51 5.63 11.25
CA VAL A 166 1.62 6.71 11.72
C VAL A 166 1.16 6.52 13.17
N LEU A 167 1.22 5.29 13.68
CA LEU A 167 0.86 4.96 15.06
C LEU A 167 1.82 5.53 16.11
N ILE A 168 3.08 5.81 15.73
CA ILE A 168 4.09 6.37 16.65
C ILE A 168 4.16 7.90 16.64
N LEU A 169 3.35 8.57 15.81
CA LEU A 169 3.36 10.02 15.71
C LEU A 169 2.76 10.66 16.98
N ASP A 170 3.48 11.62 17.56
CA ASP A 170 2.99 12.39 18.70
C ASP A 170 2.36 13.70 18.21
N ILE A 171 1.05 13.66 17.95
CA ILE A 171 0.33 14.81 17.40
C ILE A 171 -0.37 15.56 18.55
N PRO A 172 -0.08 16.85 18.76
CA PRO A 172 -0.70 17.64 19.82
C PRO A 172 -2.22 17.57 19.76
N ARG A 173 -2.85 17.33 20.91
CA ARG A 173 -4.33 17.22 21.07
C ARG A 173 -4.98 16.06 20.29
N TYR A 174 -4.18 15.11 19.79
CA TYR A 174 -4.66 13.91 19.09
C TYR A 174 -4.06 12.60 19.63
N ALA A 175 -3.49 12.65 20.83
CA ALA A 175 -2.90 11.50 21.50
C ALA A 175 -3.90 10.33 21.65
N GLY A 176 -3.42 9.11 21.38
CA GLY A 176 -4.22 7.87 21.47
C GLY A 176 -5.21 7.64 20.32
N GLN A 177 -5.27 8.53 19.33
CA GLN A 177 -6.20 8.43 18.19
C GLN A 177 -5.51 8.01 16.88
N ASN A 178 -4.22 7.69 16.89
CA ASN A 178 -3.45 7.42 15.67
C ASN A 178 -3.98 6.24 14.83
N ALA A 179 -4.72 5.30 15.43
CA ALA A 179 -5.40 4.25 14.68
C ALA A 179 -6.47 4.80 13.72
N LEU A 180 -7.11 5.93 14.06
CA LEU A 180 -8.03 6.64 13.16
C LEU A 180 -7.29 7.29 11.99
N LEU A 181 -6.03 7.72 12.18
CA LEU A 181 -5.18 8.20 11.08
C LEU A 181 -4.78 7.10 10.12
N LEU A 182 -4.43 5.91 10.66
CA LEU A 182 -4.20 4.72 9.84
C LEU A 182 -5.48 4.35 9.06
N PHE A 183 -6.65 4.41 9.69
CA PHE A 183 -7.94 4.20 9.04
C PHE A 183 -8.19 5.22 7.92
N PHE A 184 -8.03 6.50 8.22
CA PHE A 184 -8.17 7.57 7.24
C PHE A 184 -7.28 7.35 6.02
N PHE A 185 -6.00 7.03 6.24
CA PHE A 185 -5.05 6.75 5.16
C PHE A 185 -5.48 5.56 4.29
N LEU A 186 -5.74 4.40 4.91
CA LEU A 186 -6.13 3.20 4.17
C LEU A 186 -7.45 3.40 3.42
N PHE A 187 -8.41 4.09 4.05
CA PHE A 187 -9.68 4.45 3.44
C PHE A 187 -9.47 5.29 2.17
N VAL A 188 -8.67 6.36 2.25
CA VAL A 188 -8.43 7.27 1.11
C VAL A 188 -7.73 6.54 -0.04
N VAL A 189 -6.68 5.75 0.25
CA VAL A 189 -5.98 4.97 -0.79
C VAL A 189 -6.95 4.01 -1.50
N GLN A 190 -7.74 3.26 -0.74
CA GLN A 190 -8.59 2.23 -1.32
C GLN A 190 -9.81 2.81 -2.04
N ILE A 191 -10.45 3.84 -1.48
CA ILE A 191 -11.60 4.49 -2.14
C ILE A 191 -11.14 5.18 -3.43
N SER A 192 -9.93 5.73 -3.45
CA SER A 192 -9.29 6.25 -4.66
C SER A 192 -9.20 5.18 -5.75
N ASP A 193 -8.68 3.99 -5.42
CA ASP A 193 -8.57 2.91 -6.39
C ASP A 193 -9.93 2.44 -6.94
N VAL A 194 -10.98 2.44 -6.12
CA VAL A 194 -12.34 2.12 -6.57
C VAL A 194 -12.92 3.22 -7.46
N LEU A 195 -12.90 4.47 -7.00
CA LEU A 195 -13.53 5.58 -7.70
C LEU A 195 -12.82 5.91 -9.01
N GLN A 196 -11.49 5.85 -9.06
CA GLN A 196 -10.75 6.01 -10.31
C GLN A 196 -11.09 4.92 -11.33
N TYR A 197 -11.28 3.67 -10.87
CA TYR A 197 -11.70 2.57 -11.74
C TYR A 197 -13.13 2.74 -12.25
N VAL A 198 -14.08 3.07 -11.36
CA VAL A 198 -15.50 3.24 -11.71
C VAL A 198 -15.69 4.42 -12.65
N VAL A 199 -15.18 5.61 -12.29
CA VAL A 199 -15.25 6.80 -13.15
C VAL A 199 -14.51 6.56 -14.46
N GLY A 200 -13.35 5.91 -14.41
CA GLY A 200 -12.58 5.57 -15.60
C GLY A 200 -13.29 4.60 -16.54
N LYS A 201 -14.14 3.71 -16.04
CA LYS A 201 -14.97 2.81 -16.85
C LYS A 201 -16.23 3.46 -17.40
N LEU A 202 -16.87 4.35 -16.62
CA LEU A 202 -18.11 5.01 -17.03
C LEU A 202 -17.87 6.17 -17.99
N PHE A 203 -16.81 6.95 -17.77
CA PHE A 203 -16.57 8.21 -18.47
C PHE A 203 -15.21 8.28 -19.18
N GLY A 204 -14.35 7.27 -19.00
CA GLY A 204 -12.99 7.29 -19.54
C GLY A 204 -12.94 7.23 -21.06
N ARG A 205 -12.26 8.21 -21.67
CA ARG A 205 -12.01 8.28 -23.11
C ARG A 205 -10.52 8.27 -23.41
N ARG A 206 -9.71 8.96 -22.58
CA ARG A 206 -8.26 9.09 -22.81
C ARG A 206 -7.46 8.23 -21.84
N LYS A 207 -6.70 7.27 -22.36
CA LYS A 207 -5.80 6.42 -21.57
C LYS A 207 -4.55 7.22 -21.14
N ILE A 208 -4.11 7.05 -19.90
CA ILE A 208 -2.91 7.74 -19.37
C ILE A 208 -1.63 7.04 -19.80
N ALA A 209 -1.57 5.73 -19.58
CA ALA A 209 -0.38 4.93 -19.85
C ALA A 209 -0.78 3.60 -20.53
N PRO A 210 -1.11 3.63 -21.85
CA PRO A 210 -1.70 2.49 -22.54
C PRO A 210 -0.85 1.21 -22.48
N GLN A 211 0.47 1.37 -22.54
CA GLN A 211 1.43 0.25 -22.50
C GLN A 211 1.61 -0.33 -21.09
N LEU A 212 1.49 0.50 -20.05
CA LEU A 212 1.69 0.07 -18.66
C LEU A 212 0.39 -0.51 -18.09
N SER A 213 -0.69 0.27 -18.18
CA SER A 213 -1.99 -0.04 -17.61
C SER A 213 -3.13 0.43 -18.53
N PRO A 214 -3.65 -0.48 -19.38
CA PRO A 214 -4.67 -0.13 -20.38
C PRO A 214 -6.03 0.26 -19.79
N SER A 215 -6.23 0.06 -18.48
CA SER A 215 -7.45 0.41 -17.75
C SER A 215 -7.43 1.80 -17.12
N LYS A 216 -6.27 2.47 -17.00
CA LYS A 216 -6.19 3.79 -16.37
C LYS A 216 -6.45 4.91 -17.37
N THR A 217 -7.41 5.78 -17.07
CA THR A 217 -7.85 6.91 -17.91
C THR A 217 -7.69 8.24 -17.17
N ILE A 218 -7.52 9.32 -17.94
CA ILE A 218 -7.37 10.69 -17.42
C ILE A 218 -8.62 11.07 -16.64
N GLU A 219 -9.80 10.75 -17.18
CA GLU A 219 -11.07 11.04 -16.54
C GLU A 219 -11.24 10.25 -15.24
N GLY A 220 -10.77 8.99 -15.21
CA GLY A 220 -10.72 8.18 -13.99
C GLY A 220 -9.81 8.80 -12.94
N PHE A 221 -8.58 9.17 -13.31
CA PHE A 221 -7.62 9.78 -12.38
C PHE A 221 -8.12 11.12 -11.83
N VAL A 222 -8.55 12.04 -12.70
CA VAL A 222 -9.00 13.37 -12.30
C VAL A 222 -10.36 13.30 -11.58
N GLY A 223 -11.38 12.72 -12.22
CA GLY A 223 -12.72 12.69 -11.67
C GLY A 223 -12.83 11.75 -10.46
N GLY A 224 -12.35 10.52 -10.60
CA GLY A 224 -12.35 9.55 -9.50
C GLY A 224 -11.40 9.96 -8.36
N GLY A 225 -10.25 10.54 -8.68
CA GLY A 225 -9.31 11.06 -7.69
C GLY A 225 -9.86 12.27 -6.92
N LEU A 226 -10.54 13.21 -7.59
CA LEU A 226 -11.21 14.33 -6.92
C LEU A 226 -12.34 13.85 -6.00
N LEU A 227 -13.16 12.90 -6.46
CA LEU A 227 -14.20 12.31 -5.61
C LEU A 227 -13.61 11.61 -4.39
N ALA A 228 -12.54 10.84 -4.56
CA ALA A 228 -11.84 10.19 -3.45
C ALA A 228 -11.23 11.21 -2.48
N THR A 229 -10.67 12.30 -3.01
CA THR A 229 -10.13 13.41 -2.22
C THR A 229 -11.24 14.07 -1.38
N LEU A 230 -12.41 14.30 -1.96
CA LEU A 230 -13.58 14.83 -1.24
C LEU A 230 -14.11 13.86 -0.18
N CYS A 231 -14.12 12.55 -0.47
CA CYS A 231 -14.44 11.52 0.53
C CYS A 231 -13.43 11.50 1.69
N GLY A 232 -12.15 11.74 1.42
CA GLY A 232 -11.15 11.92 2.47
C GLY A 232 -11.40 13.21 3.27
N ALA A 233 -11.61 14.34 2.58
CA ALA A 233 -11.88 15.63 3.22
C ALA A 233 -13.12 15.60 4.14
N SER A 234 -14.16 14.84 3.79
CA SER A 234 -15.36 14.70 4.63
C SER A 234 -15.10 13.96 5.95
N LEU A 235 -14.01 13.17 6.04
CA LEU A 235 -13.55 12.51 7.25
C LEU A 235 -12.74 13.43 8.18
N TYR A 236 -12.65 14.74 7.92
CA TYR A 236 -11.84 15.67 8.74
C TYR A 236 -12.15 15.56 10.25
N ARG A 237 -13.41 15.31 10.63
CA ARG A 237 -13.84 15.19 12.04
C ARG A 237 -13.19 14.05 12.81
N VAL A 238 -12.69 13.03 12.12
CA VAL A 238 -12.00 11.90 12.76
C VAL A 238 -10.49 12.01 12.68
N THR A 239 -9.98 13.09 12.10
CA THR A 239 -8.54 13.40 11.95
C THR A 239 -8.20 14.68 12.75
N PRO A 240 -6.92 14.98 13.00
CA PRO A 240 -6.53 16.26 13.58
C PRO A 240 -6.56 17.41 12.56
N PHE A 241 -7.02 17.16 11.33
CA PHE A 241 -6.92 18.09 10.21
C PHE A 241 -8.18 18.95 10.07
N SER A 242 -8.01 20.20 9.63
CA SER A 242 -9.12 20.99 9.10
C SER A 242 -9.61 20.38 7.78
N PHE A 243 -10.82 20.73 7.31
CA PHE A 243 -11.34 20.23 6.04
C PHE A 243 -10.37 20.49 4.87
N GLY A 244 -9.79 21.69 4.78
CA GLY A 244 -8.82 22.04 3.74
C GLY A 244 -7.52 21.23 3.84
N ALA A 245 -7.03 20.98 5.05
CA ALA A 245 -5.86 20.14 5.25
C ALA A 245 -6.14 18.66 4.93
N ALA A 246 -7.29 18.12 5.37
CA ALA A 246 -7.72 16.77 5.03
C ALA A 246 -7.86 16.60 3.51
N PHE A 247 -8.36 17.61 2.80
CA PHE A 247 -8.40 17.65 1.34
C PHE A 247 -6.99 17.59 0.74
N GLY A 248 -6.07 18.47 1.17
CA GLY A 248 -4.70 18.52 0.66
C GLY A 248 -3.92 17.22 0.89
N ILE A 249 -4.05 16.64 2.09
CA ILE A 249 -3.44 15.35 2.44
C ILE A 249 -4.07 14.21 1.62
N SER A 250 -5.40 14.19 1.47
CA SER A 250 -6.07 13.17 0.66
C SER A 250 -5.64 13.24 -0.80
N LEU A 251 -5.47 14.45 -1.33
CA LEU A 251 -4.98 14.66 -2.69
C LEU A 251 -3.56 14.12 -2.85
N ALA A 252 -2.67 14.37 -1.89
CA ALA A 252 -1.31 13.83 -1.90
C ALA A 252 -1.30 12.30 -1.86
N ILE A 253 -2.14 11.68 -1.02
CA ILE A 253 -2.33 10.22 -0.96
C ILE A 253 -2.79 9.67 -2.32
N VAL A 254 -3.81 10.30 -2.93
CA VAL A 254 -4.37 9.89 -4.23
C VAL A 254 -3.31 9.94 -5.33
N ILE A 255 -2.53 11.03 -5.39
CA ILE A 255 -1.46 11.20 -6.38
C ILE A 255 -0.36 10.16 -6.15
N ALA A 256 0.12 10.02 -4.92
CA ALA A 256 1.20 9.09 -4.57
C ALA A 256 0.80 7.63 -4.85
N GLY A 257 -0.42 7.23 -4.49
CA GLY A 257 -0.94 5.89 -4.78
C GLY A 257 -1.09 5.64 -6.29
N PHE A 258 -1.60 6.62 -7.04
CA PHE A 258 -1.69 6.52 -8.49
C PHE A 258 -0.33 6.34 -9.17
N VAL A 259 0.66 7.16 -8.77
CA VAL A 259 2.05 7.09 -9.23
C VAL A 259 2.65 5.73 -8.89
N GLY A 260 2.50 5.27 -7.65
CA GLY A 260 2.97 3.96 -7.21
C GLY A 260 2.42 2.83 -8.06
N GLY A 261 1.12 2.82 -8.31
CA GLY A 261 0.49 1.81 -9.18
C GLY A 261 0.98 1.86 -10.63
N LEU A 262 1.33 3.05 -11.16
CA LEU A 262 1.96 3.16 -12.49
C LEU A 262 3.39 2.63 -12.50
N VAL A 263 4.19 2.99 -11.50
CA VAL A 263 5.58 2.55 -11.36
C VAL A 263 5.63 1.02 -11.20
N LEU A 264 4.82 0.45 -10.33
CA LEU A 264 4.76 -1.01 -10.15
C LEU A 264 4.21 -1.73 -11.37
N SER A 265 3.27 -1.12 -12.10
CA SER A 265 2.86 -1.65 -13.41
C SER A 265 4.03 -1.68 -14.40
N ALA A 266 4.85 -0.62 -14.46
CA ALA A 266 6.03 -0.56 -15.33
C ALA A 266 7.06 -1.62 -14.96
N VAL A 267 7.31 -1.85 -13.67
CA VAL A 267 8.24 -2.89 -13.23
C VAL A 267 7.75 -4.28 -13.64
N LYS A 268 6.47 -4.60 -13.44
CA LYS A 268 5.91 -5.88 -13.93
C LYS A 268 6.11 -6.07 -15.43
N ARG A 269 5.85 -5.02 -16.23
CA ARG A 269 6.08 -5.07 -17.68
C ARG A 269 7.54 -5.29 -18.04
N SER A 270 8.46 -4.66 -17.30
CA SER A 270 9.90 -4.87 -17.51
C SER A 270 10.35 -6.30 -17.19
N LEU A 271 9.64 -7.00 -16.30
CA LEU A 271 9.88 -8.40 -15.96
C LEU A 271 9.13 -9.39 -16.89
N GLY A 272 8.41 -8.88 -17.91
CA GLY A 272 7.66 -9.71 -18.85
C GLY A 272 6.35 -10.28 -18.29
N THR A 273 5.90 -9.83 -17.12
CA THR A 273 4.68 -10.33 -16.46
C THR A 273 3.59 -9.27 -16.40
N LYS A 274 2.36 -9.71 -16.08
CA LYS A 274 1.20 -8.82 -15.86
C LYS A 274 0.81 -8.70 -14.39
N ASP A 275 0.97 -9.78 -13.63
CA ASP A 275 0.55 -9.93 -12.24
C ASP A 275 1.76 -10.38 -11.40
N TRP A 276 1.84 -9.97 -10.13
CA TRP A 276 3.00 -10.26 -9.26
C TRP A 276 3.08 -11.72 -8.78
N GLY A 277 1.98 -12.47 -8.87
CA GLY A 277 1.94 -13.88 -8.49
C GLY A 277 0.53 -14.45 -8.47
N SER A 278 0.42 -15.75 -8.17
CA SER A 278 -0.84 -16.49 -8.07
C SER A 278 -1.14 -16.98 -6.65
N MET A 279 -0.52 -16.37 -5.64
CA MET A 279 -0.59 -16.80 -4.22
C MET A 279 -2.02 -16.93 -3.70
N ILE A 280 -2.97 -16.22 -4.33
CA ILE A 280 -4.40 -16.41 -4.16
C ILE A 280 -4.97 -16.79 -5.53
N ALA A 281 -5.41 -18.05 -5.68
CA ALA A 281 -5.92 -18.59 -6.94
C ALA A 281 -6.98 -17.66 -7.57
N GLY A 282 -6.69 -17.16 -8.78
CA GLY A 282 -7.57 -16.25 -9.54
C GLY A 282 -7.60 -14.78 -9.10
N HIS A 283 -6.70 -14.32 -8.23
CA HIS A 283 -6.84 -13.02 -7.54
C HIS A 283 -5.61 -12.08 -7.57
N GLY A 284 -4.60 -12.36 -8.39
CA GLY A 284 -3.35 -11.57 -8.43
C GLY A 284 -2.49 -11.74 -7.17
N GLY A 285 -1.33 -11.09 -7.14
CA GLY A 285 -0.41 -11.12 -6.00
C GLY A 285 -0.87 -10.26 -4.82
N MET A 286 -0.37 -10.52 -3.62
CA MET A 286 -0.45 -9.61 -2.49
C MET A 286 0.09 -8.22 -2.84
N LEU A 287 1.19 -8.15 -3.60
CA LEU A 287 1.80 -6.87 -4.00
C LEU A 287 0.89 -6.06 -4.94
N ASP A 288 0.04 -6.72 -5.75
CA ASP A 288 -0.98 -6.01 -6.56
C ASP A 288 -2.08 -5.35 -5.70
N ARG A 289 -2.19 -5.70 -4.41
CA ARG A 289 -3.21 -5.16 -3.50
C ARG A 289 -2.70 -4.02 -2.63
N VAL A 290 -1.38 -3.93 -2.45
CA VAL A 290 -0.75 -2.92 -1.61
C VAL A 290 0.17 -2.00 -2.41
N ASP A 291 0.14 -2.06 -3.75
CA ASP A 291 0.97 -1.26 -4.65
C ASP A 291 0.79 0.25 -4.42
N SER A 292 -0.46 0.71 -4.35
CA SER A 292 -0.81 2.09 -4.01
C SER A 292 -0.37 2.46 -2.58
N ILE A 293 -0.45 1.52 -1.64
CA ILE A 293 -0.08 1.74 -0.23
C ILE A 293 1.43 1.96 -0.09
N CYS A 294 2.26 1.14 -0.75
CA CYS A 294 3.72 1.19 -0.65
C CYS A 294 4.29 2.57 -1.02
N PHE A 295 3.66 3.29 -1.95
CA PHE A 295 4.09 4.63 -2.35
C PHE A 295 3.38 5.75 -1.58
N ALA A 296 2.08 5.58 -1.27
CA ALA A 296 1.33 6.61 -0.57
C ALA A 296 1.70 6.71 0.92
N ALA A 297 2.10 5.61 1.56
CA ALA A 297 2.35 5.56 2.99
C ALA A 297 3.53 6.45 3.44
N PRO A 298 4.71 6.43 2.80
CA PRO A 298 5.80 7.34 3.16
C PRO A 298 5.41 8.81 2.97
N VAL A 299 4.72 9.13 1.87
CA VAL A 299 4.26 10.51 1.59
C VAL A 299 3.31 10.97 2.69
N PHE A 300 2.30 10.16 3.03
CA PHE A 300 1.37 10.48 4.10
C PHE A 300 2.07 10.66 5.44
N PHE A 301 2.90 9.68 5.84
CA PHE A 301 3.60 9.71 7.11
C PHE A 301 4.47 10.97 7.25
N HIS A 302 5.28 11.29 6.24
CA HIS A 302 6.16 12.45 6.29
C HIS A 302 5.38 13.77 6.24
N LEU A 303 4.30 13.88 5.45
CA LEU A 303 3.45 15.07 5.44
C LEU A 303 2.83 15.33 6.82
N VAL A 304 2.29 14.30 7.47
CA VAL A 304 1.70 14.45 8.81
C VAL A 304 2.79 14.79 9.81
N ARG A 305 3.93 14.10 9.77
CA ARG A 305 5.05 14.38 10.68
C ARG A 305 5.56 15.81 10.56
N TYR A 306 5.82 16.32 9.37
CA TYR A 306 6.41 17.66 9.21
C TYR A 306 5.43 18.81 9.46
N LEU A 307 4.12 18.57 9.33
CA LEU A 307 3.10 19.61 9.46
C LEU A 307 2.37 19.59 10.80
N TYR A 308 2.35 18.45 11.51
CA TYR A 308 1.51 18.24 12.70
C TYR A 308 2.24 17.66 13.93
N VAL A 309 3.52 17.30 13.82
CA VAL A 309 4.37 16.86 14.94
C VAL A 309 5.48 17.88 15.14
#